data_AF-A0A9E5UMZ7-F1
#
_entry.id   AF-A0A9E5UMZ7-F1
#
_cell.length_a   1.000
_cell.length_b   1.000
_cell.length_c   1.000
_cell.angle_alpha   90.00
_cell.angle_beta   90.00
_cell.angle_gamma   90.00
#
_symmetry.space_group_name_H-M   'P 1'
#
loop_
_entity.id
_entity.type
_entity.pdbx_description
1 polymer ?
#
loop_
_entity_poly.entity_id
_entity_poly.type
_entity_poly.pdbx_seq_one_letter_code
_entity_poly.pdbx_strand_id
1 'polypeptide(L)'
;MAADSNSLAMSPPASSNRTIVLLSLAAFASASSMRVMDALLVRLAGDYGIGLAAASNTVTVFAVVYGLMQLVMGPLGDRHGKLRVIAAACGASAVATLACALAPSYASLLVARAAAGASCACIIPLAMAWVGDVTPYETRQGVLARFLLGQITGLSVGAALGGFAAASGWWQWPFVALAAWFLVVGAVLG
;
A
#
# COMPACT_ATOMS: atom_id res chain seq x y z
N MET A 1 51.40 -0.98 18.72
CA MET A 1 50.95 0.42 18.81
C MET A 1 49.61 0.49 18.12
N ALA A 2 48.54 0.35 18.90
CA ALA A 2 47.16 0.38 18.43
C ALA A 2 46.79 1.81 18.03
N ALA A 3 46.17 1.95 16.86
CA ALA A 3 45.47 3.16 16.48
C ALA A 3 44.13 2.75 15.87
N ASP A 4 43.07 3.18 16.54
CA ASP A 4 41.67 3.06 16.17
C ASP A 4 41.38 3.47 14.72
N SER A 5 40.64 2.63 13.99
CA SER A 5 39.89 3.02 12.79
C SER A 5 38.45 2.52 12.84
N ASN A 6 37.87 2.49 14.04
CA ASN A 6 36.44 2.35 14.29
C ASN A 6 35.67 3.64 13.96
N SER A 7 35.93 4.24 12.79
CA SER A 7 35.35 5.51 12.38
C SER A 7 34.68 5.38 11.03
N LEU A 8 33.35 5.59 11.05
CA LEU A 8 32.43 5.83 9.94
C LEU A 8 31.68 4.61 9.36
N ALA A 9 31.17 3.72 10.22
CA ALA A 9 29.84 3.19 9.96
C ALA A 9 28.84 4.36 10.08
N MET A 10 28.74 5.18 9.02
CA MET A 10 27.73 6.23 8.92
C MET A 10 26.36 5.55 8.99
N SER A 11 25.84 5.50 10.21
CA SER A 11 24.43 5.24 10.43
C SER A 11 23.70 6.29 9.59
N PRO A 12 22.75 5.91 8.72
CA PRO A 12 21.97 6.92 8.01
C PRO A 12 21.40 7.89 9.06
N PRO A 13 21.38 9.21 8.79
CA PRO A 13 20.89 10.18 9.75
C PRO A 13 19.51 9.74 10.26
N ALA A 14 19.24 9.91 11.56
CA ALA A 14 18.04 9.38 12.22
C ALA A 14 16.71 9.74 11.52
N SER A 15 16.70 10.82 10.73
CA SER A 15 15.59 11.24 9.86
C SER A 15 15.28 10.25 8.72
N SER A 16 16.30 9.59 8.14
CA SER A 16 16.15 8.63 7.03
C SER A 16 15.48 7.33 7.50
N ASN A 17 15.84 6.84 8.70
CA ASN A 17 15.29 5.59 9.23
C ASN A 17 13.78 5.71 9.54
N ARG A 18 13.34 6.85 10.08
CA ARG A 18 11.91 7.12 10.32
C ARG A 18 11.13 7.12 9.01
N THR A 19 11.64 7.76 7.96
CA THR A 19 10.99 7.78 6.65
C THR A 19 10.91 6.39 6.04
N ILE A 20 11.98 5.60 6.12
CA ILE A 20 11.97 4.20 5.64
C ILE A 20 10.86 3.41 6.33
N VAL A 21 10.72 3.53 7.66
CA VAL A 21 9.64 2.88 8.41
C VAL A 21 8.27 3.33 7.92
N LEU A 22 8.05 4.64 7.74
CA LEU A 22 6.76 5.15 7.24
C LEU A 22 6.45 4.65 5.82
N LEU A 23 7.45 4.58 4.94
CA LEU A 23 7.32 4.02 3.61
C LEU A 23 6.99 2.52 3.66
N SER A 24 7.62 1.76 4.57
CA SER A 24 7.27 0.36 4.82
C SER A 24 5.83 0.19 5.30
N LEU A 25 5.35 1.07 6.18
CA LEU A 25 3.96 1.05 6.68
C LEU A 25 2.95 1.43 5.59
N ALA A 26 3.31 2.34 4.69
CA ALA A 26 2.50 2.67 3.51
C ALA A 26 2.44 1.49 2.52
N ALA A 27 3.59 0.86 2.25
CA ALA A 27 3.67 -0.32 1.39
C ALA A 27 2.93 -1.52 1.99
N PHE A 28 2.98 -1.69 3.31
CA PHE A 28 2.19 -2.67 4.04
C PHE A 28 0.70 -2.49 3.77
N ALA A 29 0.17 -1.27 3.95
CA ALA A 29 -1.25 -0.99 3.72
C ALA A 29 -1.68 -1.19 2.27
N SER A 30 -0.84 -0.78 1.32
CA SER A 30 -1.06 -1.00 -0.12
C SER A 30 -1.15 -2.49 -0.45
N ALA A 31 -0.18 -3.28 0.01
CA ALA A 31 -0.17 -4.73 -0.18
C ALA A 31 -1.35 -5.43 0.51
N SER A 32 -1.70 -4.99 1.72
CA SER A 32 -2.87 -5.52 2.42
C SER A 32 -4.17 -5.22 1.68
N SER A 33 -4.34 -4.00 1.17
CA SER A 33 -5.51 -3.61 0.38
C SER A 33 -5.64 -4.38 -0.94
N MET A 34 -4.53 -4.86 -1.48
CA MET A 34 -4.54 -5.71 -2.67
C MET A 34 -5.07 -7.12 -2.34
N ARG A 35 -4.63 -7.71 -1.22
CA ARG A 35 -4.92 -9.11 -0.85
C ARG A 35 -6.21 -9.31 -0.07
N VAL A 36 -6.72 -8.27 0.60
CA VAL A 36 -7.90 -8.40 1.47
C VAL A 36 -9.15 -8.93 0.74
N MET A 37 -9.27 -8.71 -0.58
CA MET A 37 -10.42 -9.18 -1.37
C MET A 37 -10.39 -10.65 -1.78
N ASP A 38 -9.25 -11.32 -1.73
CA ASP A 38 -9.14 -12.66 -2.31
C ASP A 38 -10.06 -13.66 -1.59
N ALA A 39 -10.09 -13.60 -0.25
CA ALA A 39 -10.92 -14.47 0.57
C ALA A 39 -12.39 -14.01 0.66
N LEU A 40 -12.72 -12.82 0.16
CA LEU A 40 -14.07 -12.24 0.24
C LEU A 40 -14.90 -12.49 -1.03
N LEU A 41 -14.32 -13.03 -2.10
CA LEU A 41 -15.00 -13.22 -3.39
C LEU A 41 -16.29 -14.04 -3.32
N VAL A 42 -16.27 -15.16 -2.59
CA VAL A 42 -17.46 -16.02 -2.44
C VAL A 42 -18.57 -15.30 -1.69
N ARG A 43 -18.20 -14.49 -0.69
CA ARG A 43 -19.16 -13.70 0.07
C ARG A 43 -19.73 -12.54 -0.73
N LEU A 44 -18.88 -11.83 -1.47
CA LEU A 44 -19.31 -10.77 -2.40
C LEU A 44 -20.30 -11.30 -3.44
N ALA A 45 -20.07 -12.51 -3.94
CA ALA A 45 -21.00 -13.18 -4.85
C ALA A 45 -22.39 -13.37 -4.20
N GLY A 46 -22.42 -13.82 -2.93
CA GLY A 46 -23.65 -13.95 -2.16
C GLY A 46 -24.33 -12.62 -1.85
N ASP A 47 -23.61 -11.67 -1.24
CA ASP A 47 -24.13 -10.39 -0.77
C ASP A 47 -24.70 -9.51 -1.90
N TYR A 48 -24.06 -9.53 -3.07
CA TYR A 48 -24.51 -8.77 -4.24
C TYR A 48 -25.35 -9.59 -5.23
N GLY A 49 -25.58 -10.88 -4.98
CA GLY A 49 -26.33 -11.75 -5.89
C GLY A 49 -25.68 -11.92 -7.27
N ILE A 50 -24.35 -11.88 -7.34
CA ILE A 50 -23.57 -11.96 -8.58
C ILE A 50 -22.80 -13.29 -8.69
N GLY A 51 -22.36 -13.64 -9.89
CA GLY A 51 -21.48 -14.81 -10.07
C GLY A 51 -20.07 -14.60 -9.51
N LEU A 52 -19.38 -15.69 -9.16
CA LEU A 52 -17.99 -15.65 -8.67
C LEU A 52 -17.03 -14.99 -9.68
N ALA A 53 -17.26 -15.21 -10.98
CA ALA A 53 -16.51 -14.56 -12.05
C ALA A 53 -16.72 -13.03 -12.09
N ALA A 54 -17.89 -12.54 -11.69
CA ALA A 54 -18.10 -11.11 -11.51
C ALA A 54 -17.38 -10.62 -10.25
N ALA A 55 -17.50 -11.33 -9.12
CA ALA A 55 -16.79 -10.96 -7.90
C ALA A 55 -15.26 -10.84 -8.12
N SER A 56 -14.64 -11.75 -8.87
CA SER A 56 -13.19 -11.71 -9.14
C SER A 56 -12.75 -10.45 -9.92
N ASN A 57 -13.66 -9.82 -10.68
CA ASN A 57 -13.37 -8.55 -11.34
C ASN A 57 -12.98 -7.45 -10.36
N THR A 58 -13.41 -7.50 -9.09
CA THR A 58 -12.99 -6.53 -8.06
C THR A 58 -11.50 -6.58 -7.73
N VAL A 59 -10.88 -7.76 -7.89
CA VAL A 59 -9.43 -7.96 -7.76
C VAL A 59 -8.74 -7.60 -9.07
N THR A 60 -9.30 -8.05 -10.21
CA THR A 60 -8.76 -7.78 -11.55
C THR A 60 -8.69 -6.29 -11.86
N VAL A 61 -9.79 -5.55 -11.66
CA VAL A 61 -9.83 -4.09 -11.90
C VAL A 61 -8.79 -3.36 -11.05
N PHE A 62 -8.66 -3.74 -9.78
CA PHE A 62 -7.64 -3.16 -8.92
C PHE A 62 -6.24 -3.41 -9.49
N ALA A 63 -5.90 -4.66 -9.82
CA ALA A 63 -4.58 -5.02 -10.32
C ALA A 63 -4.26 -4.36 -11.67
N VAL A 64 -5.22 -4.32 -12.59
CA VAL A 64 -5.06 -3.69 -13.92
C VAL A 64 -4.85 -2.20 -13.77
N VAL A 65 -5.72 -1.50 -13.03
CA VAL A 65 -5.59 -0.06 -12.84
C VAL A 65 -4.31 0.28 -12.06
N TYR A 66 -3.97 -0.52 -11.05
CA TYR A 66 -2.73 -0.38 -10.29
C TYR A 66 -1.50 -0.48 -11.20
N GLY A 67 -1.43 -1.49 -12.07
CA GLY A 67 -0.32 -1.65 -13.03
C GLY A 67 -0.28 -0.54 -14.09
N LEU A 68 -1.41 -0.13 -14.64
CA LEU A 68 -1.47 0.96 -15.62
C LEU A 68 -1.04 2.29 -15.01
N MET A 69 -1.48 2.59 -13.78
CA MET A 69 -1.13 3.83 -13.10
C MET A 69 0.33 3.86 -12.64
N GLN A 70 0.98 2.72 -12.40
CA GLN A 70 2.41 2.68 -12.11
C GLN A 70 3.26 3.34 -13.21
N LEU A 71 2.88 3.17 -14.48
CA LEU A 71 3.58 3.79 -15.62
C LEU A 71 3.42 5.32 -15.64
N VAL A 72 2.25 5.82 -15.23
CA VAL A 72 1.91 7.24 -15.27
C VAL A 72 2.51 7.99 -14.07
N MET A 73 2.59 7.34 -12.92
CA MET A 73 2.92 8.02 -11.66
C MET A 73 4.42 8.24 -11.43
N GLY A 74 5.31 7.60 -12.20
CA GLY A 74 6.75 7.80 -12.11
C GLY A 74 7.18 9.27 -12.30
N PRO A 75 6.90 9.88 -13.47
CA PRO A 75 7.25 11.28 -13.73
C PRO A 75 6.60 12.28 -12.75
N LEU A 76 5.44 11.93 -12.19
CA LEU A 76 4.72 12.79 -11.25
C LEU A 76 5.48 12.94 -9.92
N GLY A 77 6.06 11.83 -9.43
CA GLY A 77 6.89 11.80 -8.21
C GLY A 77 8.22 12.55 -8.36
N ASP A 78 8.83 12.49 -9.55
CA ASP A 78 10.09 13.19 -9.82
C ASP A 78 9.91 14.71 -9.88
N ARG A 79 8.73 15.20 -10.31
CA ARG A 79 8.43 16.64 -10.39
C ARG A 79 7.97 17.28 -9.08
N HIS A 80 7.13 16.59 -8.29
CA HIS A 80 6.49 17.19 -7.10
C HIS A 80 7.13 16.76 -5.77
N GLY A 81 8.13 15.89 -5.82
CA GLY A 81 8.79 15.31 -4.66
C GLY A 81 8.14 13.99 -4.23
N LYS A 82 8.96 12.94 -4.19
CA LYS A 82 8.53 11.55 -3.97
C LYS A 82 7.69 11.38 -2.69
N LEU A 83 8.14 11.91 -1.56
CA LEU A 83 7.43 11.78 -0.27
C LEU A 83 6.08 12.49 -0.25
N ARG A 84 5.98 13.69 -0.85
CA ARG A 84 4.72 14.46 -0.91
C ARG A 84 3.68 13.74 -1.77
N VAL A 85 4.11 13.16 -2.89
CA VAL A 85 3.24 12.36 -3.75
C VAL A 85 2.79 11.09 -3.04
N ILE A 86 3.67 10.41 -2.31
CA ILE A 86 3.29 9.23 -1.51
C ILE A 86 2.29 9.60 -0.40
N ALA A 87 2.47 10.73 0.29
CA ALA A 87 1.54 11.20 1.33
C ALA A 87 0.16 11.52 0.74
N ALA A 88 0.11 12.23 -0.38
CA ALA A 88 -1.13 12.53 -1.10
C ALA A 88 -1.82 11.24 -1.60
N ALA A 89 -1.05 10.28 -2.10
CA ALA A 89 -1.53 8.98 -2.51
C ALA A 89 -2.13 8.19 -1.33
N CYS A 90 -1.47 8.21 -0.17
CA CYS A 90 -2.03 7.61 1.05
C CYS A 90 -3.37 8.25 1.44
N GLY A 91 -3.49 9.58 1.36
CA GLY A 91 -4.77 10.28 1.57
C GLY A 91 -5.85 9.83 0.58
N ALA A 92 -5.52 9.76 -0.71
CA ALA A 92 -6.44 9.29 -1.75
C ALA A 92 -6.83 7.81 -1.54
N SER A 93 -5.88 6.96 -1.15
CA SER A 93 -6.10 5.55 -0.83
C SER A 93 -7.00 5.38 0.39
N ALA A 94 -6.88 6.24 1.41
CA ALA A 94 -7.78 6.23 2.55
C ALA A 94 -9.24 6.45 2.11
N VAL A 95 -9.49 7.48 1.30
CA VAL A 95 -10.82 7.80 0.77
C VAL A 95 -11.36 6.69 -0.13
N ALA A 96 -10.54 6.19 -1.06
CA ALA A 96 -10.95 5.13 -1.98
C ALA A 96 -11.23 3.80 -1.25
N THR A 97 -10.42 3.45 -0.26
CA THR A 97 -10.62 2.25 0.58
C THR A 97 -11.88 2.39 1.42
N LEU A 98 -12.14 3.58 1.97
CA LEU A 98 -13.37 3.85 2.71
C LEU A 98 -14.60 3.77 1.80
N ALA A 99 -14.50 4.26 0.56
CA ALA A 99 -15.56 4.13 -0.43
C ALA A 99 -15.84 2.66 -0.78
N CYS A 100 -14.84 1.77 -0.74
CA CYS A 100 -15.05 0.32 -0.88
C CYS A 100 -15.87 -0.25 0.29
N ALA A 101 -15.63 0.23 1.51
CA ALA A 101 -16.37 -0.20 2.70
C ALA A 101 -17.84 0.24 2.68
N LEU A 102 -18.12 1.40 2.09
CA LEU A 102 -19.45 2.02 2.05
C LEU A 102 -20.20 1.73 0.75
N ALA A 103 -19.67 0.89 -0.14
CA ALA A 103 -20.25 0.64 -1.45
C ALA A 103 -21.64 -0.01 -1.34
N PRO A 104 -22.73 0.64 -1.81
CA PRO A 104 -24.08 0.07 -1.74
C PRO A 104 -24.38 -0.94 -2.85
N SER A 105 -23.55 -1.00 -3.89
CA SER A 105 -23.73 -1.87 -5.06
C SER A 105 -22.40 -2.41 -5.59
N TYR A 106 -22.46 -3.53 -6.30
CA TYR A 106 -21.29 -4.12 -6.97
C TYR A 106 -20.62 -3.15 -7.96
N ALA A 107 -21.41 -2.37 -8.71
CA ALA A 107 -20.87 -1.36 -9.64
C ALA A 107 -20.10 -0.26 -8.90
N SER A 108 -20.65 0.26 -7.79
CA SER A 108 -19.93 1.23 -6.95
C SER A 108 -18.67 0.63 -6.32
N LEU A 109 -18.70 -0.65 -5.94
CA LEU A 109 -17.54 -1.34 -5.41
C LEU A 109 -16.44 -1.47 -6.47
N LEU A 110 -16.77 -1.82 -7.70
CA LEU A 110 -15.81 -1.86 -8.82
C LEU A 110 -15.14 -0.52 -9.05
N VAL A 111 -15.90 0.57 -9.07
CA VAL A 111 -15.36 1.93 -9.25
C VAL A 111 -14.46 2.30 -8.08
N ALA A 112 -14.89 2.03 -6.84
CA ALA A 112 -14.07 2.27 -5.65
C ALA A 112 -12.77 1.44 -5.67
N ARG A 113 -12.83 0.19 -6.15
CA ARG A 113 -11.65 -0.68 -6.32
C ARG A 113 -10.70 -0.17 -7.40
N ALA A 114 -11.22 0.35 -8.50
CA ALA A 114 -10.41 1.02 -9.52
C ALA A 114 -9.68 2.24 -8.92
N ALA A 115 -10.40 3.09 -8.19
CA ALA A 115 -9.82 4.25 -7.52
C ALA A 115 -8.77 3.86 -6.46
N ALA A 116 -9.02 2.79 -5.70
CA ALA A 116 -8.06 2.25 -4.74
C ALA A 116 -6.79 1.76 -5.45
N GLY A 117 -6.93 1.02 -6.55
CA GLY A 117 -5.79 0.58 -7.37
C GLY A 117 -4.98 1.75 -7.91
N ALA A 118 -5.65 2.77 -8.44
CA ALA A 118 -5.00 3.96 -8.98
C ALA A 118 -4.21 4.74 -7.92
N SER A 119 -4.80 4.94 -6.74
CA SER A 119 -4.16 5.67 -5.65
C SER A 119 -2.95 4.93 -5.07
N CYS A 120 -3.03 3.61 -4.91
CA CYS A 120 -1.95 2.80 -4.33
C CYS A 120 -0.75 2.63 -5.27
N ALA A 121 -0.93 2.82 -6.59
CA ALA A 121 0.03 2.47 -7.63
C ALA A 121 1.42 3.09 -7.44
N CYS A 122 1.49 4.34 -6.97
CA CYS A 122 2.74 5.08 -6.88
C CYS A 122 3.54 4.83 -5.60
N ILE A 123 2.93 4.25 -4.56
CA ILE A 123 3.53 4.13 -3.22
C ILE A 123 4.84 3.34 -3.27
N ILE A 124 4.80 2.14 -3.87
CA ILE A 124 5.95 1.23 -3.92
C ILE A 124 7.08 1.76 -4.83
N PRO A 125 6.83 2.10 -6.11
CA PRO A 125 7.91 2.55 -6.99
C PRO A 125 8.54 3.86 -6.52
N LEU A 126 7.75 4.82 -6.03
CA LEU A 126 8.30 6.09 -5.51
C LEU A 126 9.08 5.88 -4.22
N ALA A 127 8.65 4.97 -3.34
CA ALA A 127 9.41 4.61 -2.15
C ALA A 127 10.76 3.99 -2.50
N MET A 128 10.78 3.04 -3.46
CA MET A 128 12.03 2.44 -3.96
C MET A 128 12.95 3.48 -4.59
N ALA A 129 12.39 4.39 -5.40
CA ALA A 129 13.15 5.46 -6.02
C ALA A 129 13.71 6.44 -4.98
N TRP A 130 12.95 6.78 -3.93
CA TRP A 130 13.42 7.64 -2.85
C TRP A 130 14.54 6.99 -2.03
N VAL A 131 14.39 5.71 -1.67
CA VAL A 131 15.45 4.94 -1.00
C VAL A 131 16.71 4.90 -1.85
N GLY A 132 16.55 4.76 -3.17
CA GLY A 132 17.64 4.86 -4.14
C GLY A 132 18.40 6.18 -4.05
N ASP A 133 17.70 7.30 -4.03
CA ASP A 133 18.32 8.64 -4.03
C ASP A 133 19.08 8.94 -2.72
N VAL A 134 18.54 8.52 -1.57
CA VAL A 134 19.06 8.93 -0.26
C VAL A 134 20.03 7.93 0.38
N THR A 135 20.13 6.71 -0.18
CA THR A 135 20.94 5.63 0.41
C THR A 135 22.17 5.32 -0.45
N PRO A 136 23.38 5.30 0.15
CA PRO A 136 24.62 4.87 -0.53
C PRO A 136 24.47 3.47 -1.13
N TYR A 137 25.15 3.23 -2.26
CA TYR A 137 25.00 2.01 -3.05
C TYR A 137 25.28 0.74 -2.22
N GLU A 138 26.25 0.80 -1.31
CA GLU A 138 26.75 -0.30 -0.49
C GLU A 138 25.70 -0.79 0.53
N THR A 139 24.85 0.12 1.02
CA THR A 139 23.82 -0.19 2.04
C THR A 139 22.40 -0.20 1.47
N ARG A 140 22.22 0.25 0.22
CA ARG A 140 20.93 0.36 -0.47
C ARG A 140 20.15 -0.95 -0.48
N GLN A 141 20.81 -2.08 -0.75
CA GLN A 141 20.15 -3.39 -0.78
C GLN A 141 19.56 -3.77 0.59
N GLY A 142 20.29 -3.50 1.69
CA GLY A 142 19.80 -3.75 3.04
C GLY A 142 18.60 -2.87 3.41
N VAL A 143 18.60 -1.61 2.97
CA VAL A 143 17.48 -0.69 3.20
C VAL A 143 16.25 -1.08 2.37
N LEU A 144 16.43 -1.42 1.09
CA LEU A 144 15.37 -1.92 0.23
C LEU A 144 14.78 -3.22 0.77
N ALA A 145 15.62 -4.14 1.29
CA ALA A 145 15.14 -5.35 1.93
C ALA A 145 14.24 -5.03 3.14
N ARG A 146 14.67 -4.12 4.02
CA ARG A 146 13.85 -3.66 5.18
C ARG A 146 12.53 -3.03 4.75
N PHE A 147 12.55 -2.27 3.65
CA PHE A 147 11.32 -1.72 3.06
C PHE A 147 10.38 -2.81 2.55
N LEU A 148 10.92 -3.77 1.78
CA LEU A 148 10.15 -4.86 1.20
C LEU A 148 9.57 -5.81 2.26
N LEU A 149 10.20 -5.94 3.43
CA LEU A 149 9.61 -6.68 4.56
C LEU A 149 8.23 -6.11 4.95
N GLY A 150 8.07 -4.79 4.96
CA GLY A 150 6.77 -4.15 5.22
C GLY A 150 5.73 -4.53 4.16
N GLN A 151 6.14 -4.58 2.90
CA GLN A 151 5.26 -5.00 1.82
C GLN A 151 4.86 -6.47 1.94
N ILE A 152 5.83 -7.38 2.09
CA ILE A 152 5.60 -8.83 2.17
C ILE A 152 4.70 -9.16 3.36
N THR A 153 4.97 -8.56 4.53
CA THR A 153 4.10 -8.72 5.70
C THR A 153 2.69 -8.19 5.43
N GLY A 154 2.56 -7.08 4.69
CA GLY A 154 1.29 -6.54 4.24
C GLY A 154 0.50 -7.50 3.35
N LEU A 155 1.16 -8.24 2.46
CA LEU A 155 0.49 -9.27 1.65
C LEU A 155 -0.09 -10.37 2.53
N SER A 156 0.70 -10.89 3.47
CA SER A 156 0.30 -11.97 4.39
C SER A 156 -0.84 -11.53 5.31
N VAL A 157 -0.71 -10.35 5.92
CA VAL A 157 -1.74 -9.81 6.80
C VAL A 157 -3.01 -9.50 6.01
N GLY A 158 -2.92 -8.91 4.82
CA GLY A 158 -4.08 -8.64 3.97
C GLY A 158 -4.90 -9.89 3.67
N ALA A 159 -4.24 -10.98 3.29
CA ALA A 159 -4.92 -12.26 3.05
C ALA A 159 -5.59 -12.80 4.32
N ALA A 160 -4.92 -12.71 5.47
CA ALA A 160 -5.48 -13.13 6.76
C ALA A 160 -6.70 -12.27 7.16
N LEU A 161 -6.60 -10.94 7.04
CA LEU A 161 -7.69 -10.00 7.31
C LEU A 161 -8.92 -10.32 6.43
N GLY A 162 -8.70 -10.62 5.14
CA GLY A 162 -9.78 -11.04 4.23
C GLY A 162 -10.46 -12.32 4.69
N GLY A 163 -9.69 -13.31 5.14
CA GLY A 163 -10.22 -14.57 5.67
C GLY A 163 -11.05 -14.40 6.94
N PHE A 164 -10.55 -13.64 7.91
CA PHE A 164 -11.30 -13.32 9.13
C PHE A 164 -12.55 -12.49 8.84
N ALA A 165 -12.46 -11.53 7.92
CA ALA A 165 -13.59 -10.73 7.49
C ALA A 165 -14.68 -11.58 6.84
N ALA A 166 -14.30 -12.56 6.02
CA ALA A 166 -15.24 -13.49 5.38
C ALA A 166 -16.07 -14.27 6.42
N ALA A 167 -15.51 -14.61 7.58
CA ALA A 167 -16.20 -15.31 8.66
C ALA A 167 -17.01 -14.38 9.60
N SER A 168 -16.76 -13.07 9.60
CA SER A 168 -17.38 -12.11 10.53
C SER A 168 -18.73 -11.57 10.04
N GLY A 169 -19.62 -11.09 10.92
CA GLY A 169 -20.88 -10.44 10.49
C GLY A 169 -20.67 -9.16 9.66
N TRP A 170 -19.54 -8.46 9.85
CA TRP A 170 -19.26 -7.14 9.28
C TRP A 170 -18.02 -7.15 8.37
N TRP A 171 -18.09 -7.77 7.19
CA TRP A 171 -16.92 -7.99 6.33
C TRP A 171 -16.20 -6.73 5.84
N GLN A 172 -16.83 -5.56 5.95
CA GLN A 172 -16.28 -4.28 5.54
C GLN A 172 -15.22 -3.73 6.51
N TRP A 173 -15.10 -4.30 7.72
CA TRP A 173 -14.17 -3.83 8.76
C TRP A 173 -12.69 -3.69 8.31
N PRO A 174 -12.11 -4.57 7.45
CA PRO A 174 -10.71 -4.43 7.05
C PRO A 174 -10.47 -3.19 6.20
N PHE A 175 -11.45 -2.79 5.38
CA PHE A 175 -11.34 -1.57 4.58
C PHE A 175 -11.33 -0.33 5.46
N VAL A 176 -12.19 -0.30 6.50
CA VAL A 176 -12.21 0.81 7.45
C VAL A 176 -10.88 0.89 8.21
N ALA A 177 -10.35 -0.26 8.65
CA ALA A 177 -9.06 -0.33 9.32
C ALA A 177 -7.90 0.13 8.41
N LEU A 178 -7.88 -0.32 7.15
CA LEU A 178 -6.88 0.09 6.17
C LEU A 178 -7.01 1.57 5.81
N ALA A 179 -8.23 2.10 5.70
CA ALA A 179 -8.46 3.52 5.44
C ALA A 179 -7.91 4.39 6.58
N ALA A 180 -8.19 4.01 7.83
CA ALA A 180 -7.63 4.68 9.00
C ALA A 180 -6.09 4.61 9.01
N TRP A 181 -5.52 3.45 8.68
CA TRP A 181 -4.08 3.27 8.58
C TRP A 181 -3.44 4.18 7.52
N PHE A 182 -4.00 4.21 6.31
CA PHE A 182 -3.54 5.08 5.24
C PHE A 182 -3.60 6.56 5.65
N LEU A 183 -4.66 6.97 6.33
CA LEU A 183 -4.83 8.33 6.80
C LEU A 183 -3.77 8.71 7.85
N VAL A 184 -3.50 7.83 8.81
CA VAL A 184 -2.46 8.03 9.83
C VAL A 184 -1.07 8.10 9.18
N VAL A 185 -0.74 7.16 8.29
CA VAL A 185 0.57 7.14 7.63
C VAL A 185 0.73 8.38 6.74
N GLY A 186 -0.30 8.74 5.97
CA GLY A 186 -0.28 9.93 5.13
C GLY A 186 -0.11 11.22 5.93
N ALA A 187 -0.81 11.35 7.06
CA ALA A 187 -0.73 12.53 7.93
C ALA A 187 0.63 12.66 8.65
N VAL A 188 1.32 11.54 8.91
CA VAL A 188 2.66 11.56 9.53
C VAL A 188 3.77 11.77 8.49
N LEU A 189 3.51 11.46 7.21
CA LEU A 189 4.47 11.61 6.12
C LEU A 189 4.46 13.00 5.46
N GLY A 190 3.29 13.67 5.45
CA GLY A 190 3.10 15.02 4.90
C GLY A 190 3.48 16.13 5.87
#